data_AF-A0A9E0UDR1-F1
#
_entry.id   AF-A0A9E0UDR1-F1
#
_cell.length_a   1.000
_cell.length_b   1.000
_cell.length_c   1.000
_cell.angle_alpha   90.00
_cell.angle_beta   90.00
_cell.angle_gamma   90.00
#
_symmetry.space_group_name_H-M   'P 1'
#
loop_
_entity.id
_entity.type
_entity.pdbx_description
1 polymer ?
#
loop_
_entity_poly.entity_id
_entity_poly.type
_entity_poly.pdbx_seq_one_letter_code
_entity_poly.pdbx_strand_id
1 'polypeptide(L)'
;MKSSNITRGDLVWIVPSAMAGIFLGIFPEYQVWLVWVVLLFILGGVVFFLAEHYRDNRNSIANSDLVSASKSGSYGIEDLFASSMLSPDYRKIPDRLRSFRHPDVVLEGSALFFSHYPFEPAIVFPSGRIEVDHIAEINLSGPIQVRLKCGDILFVPYSGKEALMRFINQNDLQVVNRSSVWSALLDPFLDTSESQEAIDRQFAWFASIGLDRATVDQWRREVGPAMIAYNFGTYLWEWVSLDFYDVLVAQHTRLNQAGFTDFYSRAMALAAIDPGWNCQYVPPELPPTNEERLERSLFSVLLDWYPDEKDGDRKDFSKHREERSAKIKCLKQQLFEELSLAYSEPHRHYHTLAHIEIGLFLLERDWDYAIRLNEVRWALIFHDAIYDPQRQDNEFRSADWACRVMAELGRSEEEKARVRAMILATAHTGEPQTPDEALLLDIDLSILGAKEETFAEYERLIHAEYQWMTENAYRRARVEVLGAFTKRQRIYHTALYRQRCEQTVRLNIDSALDRLRSVATD
;
A
#
# COMPACT_ATOMS: atom_id res chain seq x y z
N MET A 1 6.77 24.75 9.34
CA MET A 1 6.08 25.57 8.32
C MET A 1 5.52 24.62 7.28
N LYS A 2 4.18 24.55 7.17
CA LYS A 2 3.30 23.99 6.11
C LYS A 2 3.68 22.70 5.33
N SER A 3 2.87 21.66 5.59
CA SER A 3 2.29 20.62 4.71
C SER A 3 3.08 20.02 3.54
N SER A 4 3.25 18.70 3.57
CA SER A 4 2.98 17.82 2.41
C SER A 4 2.74 16.38 2.87
N ASN A 5 1.87 15.70 2.13
CA ASN A 5 1.12 14.50 2.51
C ASN A 5 1.98 13.23 2.58
N ILE A 6 1.74 12.41 3.61
CA ILE A 6 2.11 11.00 3.65
C ILE A 6 0.81 10.18 3.75
N THR A 7 0.48 9.45 2.71
CA THR A 7 -0.55 8.39 2.65
C THR A 7 0.01 7.32 1.70
N ARG A 8 -0.26 6.03 1.80
CA ARG A 8 -1.06 5.13 2.65
C ARG A 8 -0.60 3.76 2.13
N GLY A 9 -0.09 2.82 2.95
CA GLY A 9 0.10 1.46 2.45
C GLY A 9 1.02 0.49 3.19
N ASP A 10 1.97 0.97 4.00
CA ASP A 10 3.06 0.09 4.50
C ASP A 10 2.96 -0.34 5.97
N LEU A 11 1.84 -0.14 6.67
CA LEU A 11 1.71 -0.56 8.06
C LEU A 11 0.33 -1.15 8.24
N VAL A 12 0.24 -2.32 8.89
CA VAL A 12 -0.84 -3.30 8.66
C VAL A 12 -0.43 -4.74 9.08
N TRP A 13 0.07 -4.94 10.31
CA TRP A 13 -0.05 -6.12 11.19
C TRP A 13 1.20 -6.98 11.50
N ILE A 14 1.66 -6.81 12.76
CA ILE A 14 2.75 -7.48 13.52
C ILE A 14 4.16 -6.89 13.30
N VAL A 15 4.46 -5.80 14.00
CA VAL A 15 5.80 -5.57 14.58
C VAL A 15 5.64 -5.02 16.01
N PRO A 16 6.26 -5.63 17.03
CA PRO A 16 6.37 -5.03 18.35
C PRO A 16 7.39 -3.88 18.33
N SER A 17 7.01 -2.73 18.88
CA SER A 17 7.94 -1.79 19.54
C SER A 17 9.08 -1.20 18.69
N ALA A 18 8.81 -0.40 17.66
CA ALA A 18 9.90 0.32 16.95
C ALA A 18 9.65 1.81 16.59
N MET A 19 8.50 2.40 16.93
CA MET A 19 8.17 3.79 16.57
C MET A 19 8.25 4.81 17.73
N ALA A 20 8.75 4.43 18.90
CA ALA A 20 8.88 5.32 20.06
C ALA A 20 9.99 6.40 19.97
N GLY A 21 10.85 6.40 18.93
CA GLY A 21 11.98 7.36 18.88
C GLY A 21 11.93 8.43 17.79
N ILE A 22 10.74 8.74 17.26
CA ILE A 22 10.58 9.92 16.38
C ILE A 22 10.40 11.22 17.20
N PHE A 23 10.12 11.15 18.51
CA PHE A 23 9.79 12.33 19.34
C PHE A 23 10.87 12.85 20.30
N LEU A 24 12.02 12.16 20.49
CA LEU A 24 13.05 12.60 21.46
C LEU A 24 14.24 13.35 20.85
N GLY A 25 14.21 13.67 19.55
CA GLY A 25 15.33 14.31 18.83
C GLY A 25 15.43 15.84 18.91
N ILE A 26 14.63 16.54 19.73
CA ILE A 26 14.54 18.02 19.66
C ILE A 26 15.17 18.77 20.86
N PHE A 27 15.56 18.12 21.96
CA PHE A 27 16.17 18.84 23.11
C PHE A 27 17.33 18.08 23.77
N PRO A 28 18.60 18.45 23.52
CA PRO A 28 19.77 17.69 24.00
C PRO A 28 20.14 17.85 25.49
N GLU A 29 19.43 18.66 26.30
CA GLU A 29 19.97 19.12 27.59
C GLU A 29 19.28 18.63 28.89
N TYR A 30 18.38 17.65 28.85
CA TYR A 30 17.71 17.15 30.08
C TYR A 30 17.53 15.63 30.10
N GLN A 31 18.58 14.84 30.38
CA GLN A 31 18.63 13.42 29.97
C GLN A 31 18.79 12.34 31.07
N VAL A 32 18.47 12.57 32.35
CA VAL A 32 18.44 11.43 33.32
C VAL A 32 17.20 11.41 34.23
N TRP A 33 16.66 12.58 34.58
CA TRP A 33 15.43 12.65 35.38
C TRP A 33 14.16 12.47 34.52
N LEU A 34 14.18 12.87 33.25
CA LEU A 34 13.01 12.84 32.37
C LEU A 34 12.62 11.42 31.92
N VAL A 35 13.57 10.49 31.79
CA VAL A 35 13.26 9.11 31.32
C VAL A 35 12.55 8.30 32.40
N TRP A 36 12.93 8.45 33.67
CA TRP A 36 12.20 7.84 34.78
C TRP A 36 10.86 8.54 35.04
N VAL A 37 10.78 9.86 34.85
CA VAL A 37 9.51 10.60 34.89
C VAL A 37 8.62 10.21 33.72
N VAL A 38 9.13 9.98 32.51
CA VAL A 38 8.37 9.53 31.33
C VAL A 38 7.94 8.08 31.46
N LEU A 39 8.76 7.17 32.01
CA LEU A 39 8.33 5.79 32.29
C LEU A 39 7.32 5.71 33.45
N LEU A 40 7.48 6.53 34.49
CA LEU A 40 6.47 6.70 35.53
C LEU A 40 5.23 7.47 35.01
N PHE A 41 5.36 8.32 33.98
CA PHE A 41 4.25 8.97 33.30
C PHE A 41 3.54 8.05 32.30
N ILE A 42 4.23 7.08 31.70
CA ILE A 42 3.63 6.11 30.77
C ILE A 42 2.87 5.02 31.55
N LEU A 43 3.44 4.52 32.66
CA LEU A 43 2.79 3.49 33.48
C LEU A 43 1.88 4.05 34.59
N GLY A 44 2.25 5.17 35.21
CA GLY A 44 1.49 5.82 36.29
C GLY A 44 0.77 7.09 35.83
N GLY A 45 1.39 7.90 34.98
CA GLY A 45 0.85 9.17 34.49
C GLY A 45 -0.21 9.02 33.40
N VAL A 46 -0.30 7.96 32.61
CA VAL A 46 -1.43 7.79 31.69
C VAL A 46 -2.69 7.46 32.50
N VAL A 47 -2.56 6.61 33.52
CA VAL A 47 -3.66 6.33 34.46
C VAL A 47 -3.99 7.55 35.33
N PHE A 48 -2.99 8.33 35.77
CA PHE A 48 -3.18 9.50 36.63
C PHE A 48 -3.58 10.78 35.89
N PHE A 49 -3.08 11.03 34.67
CA PHE A 49 -3.40 12.17 33.81
C PHE A 49 -4.72 11.94 33.07
N LEU A 50 -5.06 10.70 32.68
CA LEU A 50 -6.44 10.37 32.32
C LEU A 50 -7.34 10.48 33.56
N ALA A 51 -6.94 10.00 34.74
CA ALA A 51 -7.77 10.18 35.94
C ALA A 51 -7.94 11.65 36.37
N GLU A 52 -6.92 12.51 36.28
CA GLU A 52 -6.98 13.94 36.63
C GLU A 52 -7.68 14.79 35.55
N HIS A 53 -7.40 14.55 34.26
CA HIS A 53 -8.11 15.23 33.17
C HIS A 53 -9.61 14.84 33.17
N TYR A 54 -9.95 13.60 33.52
CA TYR A 54 -11.34 13.20 33.76
C TYR A 54 -11.90 13.68 35.10
N ARG A 55 -11.07 13.94 36.13
CA ARG A 55 -11.52 14.51 37.41
C ARG A 55 -11.85 16.00 37.29
N ASP A 56 -11.06 16.75 36.53
CA ASP A 56 -11.35 18.15 36.21
C ASP A 56 -12.58 18.28 35.29
N ASN A 57 -12.76 17.35 34.34
CA ASN A 57 -14.01 17.27 33.58
C ASN A 57 -15.20 16.81 34.44
N ARG A 58 -15.03 15.97 35.46
CA ARG A 58 -16.10 15.60 36.43
C ARG A 58 -16.61 16.82 37.22
N ASN A 59 -15.72 17.72 37.62
CA ASN A 59 -16.11 18.95 38.33
C ASN A 59 -16.82 19.96 37.39
N SER A 60 -16.57 19.89 36.08
CA SER A 60 -17.35 20.61 35.06
C SER A 60 -18.71 19.95 34.77
N ILE A 61 -18.81 18.62 34.87
CA ILE A 61 -20.03 17.83 34.61
C ILE A 61 -21.02 17.90 35.80
N ALA A 62 -20.54 18.15 37.02
CA ALA A 62 -21.40 18.32 38.19
C ALA A 62 -22.27 19.60 38.17
N ASN A 63 -22.09 20.47 37.16
CA ASN A 63 -22.77 21.76 37.04
C ASN A 63 -23.46 22.01 35.68
N SER A 64 -23.65 20.99 34.83
CA SER A 64 -24.41 21.17 33.59
C SER A 64 -25.58 20.22 33.50
N ASP A 65 -26.78 20.78 33.63
CA ASP A 65 -28.03 20.14 33.27
C ASP A 65 -27.97 19.52 31.86
N LEU A 66 -28.68 18.40 31.73
CA LEU A 66 -28.88 17.57 30.55
C LEU A 66 -29.36 18.35 29.32
N VAL A 67 -28.47 18.93 28.51
CA VAL A 67 -28.68 19.20 27.07
C VAL A 67 -27.33 19.18 26.34
N SER A 68 -27.07 18.13 25.53
CA SER A 68 -25.85 17.96 24.74
C SER A 68 -25.85 18.89 23.51
N ALA A 69 -25.25 20.07 23.62
CA ALA A 69 -24.80 20.84 22.46
C ALA A 69 -23.33 20.47 22.18
N SER A 70 -23.11 19.76 21.07
CA SER A 70 -21.78 19.30 20.62
C SER A 70 -20.81 20.46 20.41
N LYS A 71 -19.69 20.46 21.13
CA LYS A 71 -18.60 21.41 20.87
C LYS A 71 -17.89 21.04 19.55
N SER A 72 -17.63 22.03 18.69
CA SER A 72 -16.73 21.89 17.54
C SER A 72 -15.42 21.28 18.01
N GLY A 73 -14.86 20.29 17.28
CA GLY A 73 -13.52 19.75 17.58
C GLY A 73 -13.35 18.60 18.50
N SER A 74 -14.46 18.12 19.01
CA SER A 74 -14.51 16.94 19.84
C SER A 74 -15.17 15.83 19.02
N TYR A 75 -14.70 14.61 19.23
CA TYR A 75 -15.34 13.43 18.67
C TYR A 75 -16.66 13.10 19.38
N GLY A 76 -16.95 13.73 20.53
CA GLY A 76 -18.18 13.56 21.28
C GLY A 76 -18.30 12.20 21.97
N ILE A 77 -17.18 11.51 22.16
CA ILE A 77 -17.08 10.16 22.75
C ILE A 77 -15.97 10.04 23.79
N GLU A 78 -15.42 11.17 24.24
CA GLU A 78 -14.34 11.21 25.21
C GLU A 78 -14.78 10.57 26.54
N ASP A 79 -16.05 10.65 26.92
CA ASP A 79 -16.60 9.95 28.08
C ASP A 79 -16.53 8.41 28.00
N LEU A 80 -16.45 7.85 26.80
CA LEU A 80 -16.47 6.40 26.58
C LEU A 80 -15.17 5.70 26.97
N PHE A 81 -14.02 6.36 26.84
CA PHE A 81 -12.73 5.69 27.09
C PHE A 81 -12.61 5.20 28.53
N ALA A 82 -12.83 6.09 29.49
CA ALA A 82 -12.79 5.75 30.91
C ALA A 82 -13.84 4.71 31.30
N SER A 83 -15.06 4.80 30.74
CA SER A 83 -16.13 3.84 31.06
C SER A 83 -15.90 2.46 30.42
N SER A 84 -15.33 2.40 29.22
CA SER A 84 -15.08 1.15 28.49
C SER A 84 -13.95 0.32 29.10
N MET A 85 -12.86 0.96 29.57
CA MET A 85 -11.76 0.26 30.24
C MET A 85 -12.18 -0.44 31.54
N LEU A 86 -13.28 0.01 32.16
CA LEU A 86 -13.84 -0.59 33.36
C LEU A 86 -14.86 -1.71 33.06
N SER A 87 -15.23 -1.90 31.79
CA SER A 87 -16.23 -2.90 31.41
C SER A 87 -15.69 -4.33 31.51
N PRO A 88 -16.54 -5.33 31.80
CA PRO A 88 -16.16 -6.74 31.72
C PRO A 88 -15.68 -7.17 30.33
N ASP A 89 -16.19 -6.52 29.28
CA ASP A 89 -15.85 -6.80 27.88
C ASP A 89 -14.38 -6.49 27.59
N TYR A 90 -13.85 -5.40 28.16
CA TYR A 90 -12.43 -5.04 28.05
C TYR A 90 -11.48 -6.17 28.45
N ARG A 91 -11.86 -6.97 29.45
CA ARG A 91 -11.05 -8.10 29.93
C ARG A 91 -11.23 -9.38 29.11
N LYS A 92 -12.40 -9.59 28.50
CA LYS A 92 -12.76 -10.85 27.82
C LYS A 92 -12.42 -10.85 26.34
N ILE A 93 -12.51 -9.70 25.68
CA ILE A 93 -12.25 -9.56 24.24
C ILE A 93 -10.80 -9.97 23.87
N PRO A 94 -9.75 -9.54 24.59
CA PRO A 94 -8.37 -9.92 24.25
C PRO A 94 -8.14 -11.44 24.24
N ASP A 95 -8.70 -12.18 25.20
CA ASP A 95 -8.58 -13.64 25.25
C ASP A 95 -9.27 -14.33 24.07
N ARG A 96 -10.44 -13.82 23.66
CA ARG A 96 -11.18 -14.34 22.49
C ARG A 96 -10.44 -14.05 21.18
N LEU A 97 -9.84 -12.87 21.06
CA LEU A 97 -9.08 -12.46 19.87
C LEU A 97 -7.85 -13.33 19.63
N ARG A 98 -7.18 -13.82 20.68
CA ARG A 98 -6.02 -14.74 20.53
C ARG A 98 -6.37 -16.04 19.80
N SER A 99 -7.64 -16.44 19.81
CA SER A 99 -8.13 -17.63 19.11
C SER A 99 -8.79 -17.34 17.76
N PHE A 100 -8.89 -16.06 17.37
CA PHE A 100 -9.51 -15.66 16.12
C PHE A 100 -8.66 -16.12 14.94
N ARG A 101 -9.30 -16.72 13.93
CA ARG A 101 -8.65 -17.16 12.70
C ARG A 101 -9.16 -16.35 11.53
N HIS A 102 -8.23 -15.81 10.75
CA HIS A 102 -8.51 -15.18 9.47
C HIS A 102 -8.86 -16.25 8.42
N PRO A 103 -9.65 -15.91 7.38
CA PRO A 103 -9.97 -16.85 6.31
C PRO A 103 -8.71 -17.23 5.53
N ASP A 104 -8.73 -18.38 4.86
CA ASP A 104 -7.79 -18.66 3.77
C ASP A 104 -8.49 -18.40 2.44
N VAL A 105 -7.77 -17.83 1.47
CA VAL A 105 -8.32 -17.54 0.14
C VAL A 105 -7.38 -18.10 -0.91
N VAL A 106 -7.91 -18.98 -1.75
CA VAL A 106 -7.18 -19.63 -2.82
C VAL A 106 -7.92 -19.50 -4.15
N LEU A 107 -7.18 -19.61 -5.25
CA LEU A 107 -7.75 -19.63 -6.60
C LEU A 107 -7.96 -21.09 -7.02
N GLU A 108 -9.21 -21.48 -7.27
CA GLU A 108 -9.59 -22.81 -7.72
C GLU A 108 -10.19 -22.77 -9.13
N GLY A 109 -9.35 -23.01 -10.13
CA GLY A 109 -9.75 -22.83 -11.53
C GLY A 109 -9.98 -21.35 -11.82
N SER A 110 -11.23 -20.99 -12.14
CA SER A 110 -11.65 -19.62 -12.44
C SER A 110 -12.42 -18.92 -11.31
N ALA A 111 -12.33 -19.40 -10.06
CA ALA A 111 -13.06 -18.83 -8.93
C ALA A 111 -12.20 -18.68 -7.68
N LEU A 112 -12.62 -17.79 -6.79
CA LEU A 112 -12.05 -17.64 -5.47
C LEU A 112 -12.75 -18.58 -4.49
N PHE A 113 -11.97 -19.36 -3.75
CA PHE A 113 -12.47 -20.20 -2.68
C PHE A 113 -12.01 -19.65 -1.33
N PHE A 114 -12.97 -19.39 -0.46
CA PHE A 114 -12.76 -18.95 0.91
C PHE A 114 -12.94 -20.15 1.84
N SER A 115 -12.01 -20.37 2.77
CA SER A 115 -12.15 -21.35 3.83
C SER A 115 -11.94 -20.69 5.21
N HIS A 116 -12.52 -21.31 6.24
CA HIS A 116 -12.48 -20.79 7.61
C HIS A 116 -12.96 -19.33 7.74
N TYR A 117 -13.91 -18.91 6.91
CA TYR A 117 -14.43 -17.55 6.96
C TYR A 117 -15.10 -17.29 8.31
N PRO A 118 -14.73 -16.22 9.04
CA PRO A 118 -15.06 -16.11 10.46
C PRO A 118 -16.46 -15.55 10.75
N PHE A 119 -17.14 -14.97 9.75
CA PHE A 119 -18.39 -14.25 9.96
C PHE A 119 -19.58 -15.05 9.44
N GLU A 120 -20.39 -15.61 10.35
CA GLU A 120 -21.55 -16.46 10.02
C GLU A 120 -22.54 -15.86 9.01
N PRO A 121 -22.88 -14.56 9.07
CA PRO A 121 -23.81 -13.97 8.11
C PRO A 121 -23.27 -13.87 6.67
N ALA A 122 -21.97 -14.02 6.45
CA ALA A 122 -21.35 -13.90 5.14
C ALA A 122 -21.74 -15.07 4.22
N ILE A 123 -21.89 -14.81 2.92
CA ILE A 123 -22.33 -15.84 1.96
C ILE A 123 -21.36 -17.02 1.84
N VAL A 124 -20.08 -16.82 2.21
CA VAL A 124 -19.02 -17.83 2.16
C VAL A 124 -18.78 -18.53 3.49
N PHE A 125 -19.64 -18.36 4.49
CA PHE A 125 -19.42 -18.97 5.80
C PHE A 125 -19.77 -20.47 5.83
N PRO A 126 -18.96 -21.32 6.52
CA PRO A 126 -17.58 -21.06 6.91
C PRO A 126 -16.63 -21.29 5.72
N SER A 127 -17.13 -21.83 4.61
CA SER A 127 -16.38 -21.95 3.36
C SER A 127 -17.33 -21.78 2.17
N GLY A 128 -16.85 -21.12 1.12
CA GLY A 128 -17.68 -20.82 -0.04
C GLY A 128 -16.86 -20.38 -1.25
N ARG A 129 -17.48 -20.50 -2.42
CA ARG A 129 -16.86 -20.21 -3.71
C ARG A 129 -17.54 -19.00 -4.36
N ILE A 130 -16.73 -18.06 -4.84
CA ILE A 130 -17.17 -16.86 -5.55
C ILE A 130 -16.67 -16.90 -6.98
N GLU A 131 -17.62 -16.98 -7.91
CA GLU A 131 -17.41 -16.85 -9.34
C GLU A 131 -17.37 -15.38 -9.77
N VAL A 132 -16.78 -15.12 -10.94
CA VAL A 132 -16.62 -13.77 -11.50
C VAL A 132 -17.95 -13.00 -11.66
N ASP A 133 -19.04 -13.72 -11.95
CA ASP A 133 -20.36 -13.14 -12.20
C ASP A 133 -21.06 -12.65 -10.92
N HIS A 134 -20.63 -13.11 -9.74
CA HIS A 134 -21.11 -12.60 -8.46
C HIS A 134 -20.45 -11.29 -8.03
N ILE A 135 -19.30 -10.95 -8.61
CA ILE A 135 -18.49 -9.80 -8.19
C ILE A 135 -19.01 -8.54 -8.86
N ALA A 136 -19.24 -7.50 -8.05
CA ALA A 136 -19.52 -6.15 -8.54
C ALA A 136 -18.23 -5.40 -8.84
N GLU A 137 -17.26 -5.47 -7.91
CA GLU A 137 -15.97 -4.79 -8.00
C GLU A 137 -14.99 -5.35 -6.96
N ILE A 138 -13.71 -5.00 -7.12
CA ILE A 138 -12.66 -5.28 -6.15
C ILE A 138 -12.06 -3.96 -5.68
N ASN A 139 -11.88 -3.81 -4.37
CA ASN A 139 -11.15 -2.69 -3.78
C ASN A 139 -9.90 -3.21 -3.10
N LEU A 140 -8.73 -2.78 -3.58
CA LEU A 140 -7.44 -3.17 -3.01
C LEU A 140 -6.97 -2.22 -1.92
N SER A 141 -7.52 -0.99 -1.85
CA SER A 141 -7.12 0.01 -0.86
C SER A 141 -7.77 -0.24 0.50
N GLY A 142 -6.95 -0.25 1.56
CA GLY A 142 -7.36 -0.63 2.91
C GLY A 142 -7.34 -2.15 3.08
N PRO A 143 -8.19 -2.76 3.93
CA PRO A 143 -8.35 -4.21 3.87
C PRO A 143 -8.90 -4.58 2.49
N ILE A 144 -8.31 -5.60 1.87
CA ILE A 144 -8.68 -6.02 0.52
C ILE A 144 -10.13 -6.54 0.53
N GLN A 145 -10.96 -5.99 -0.36
CA GLN A 145 -12.39 -6.26 -0.43
C GLN A 145 -12.80 -6.80 -1.79
N VAL A 146 -13.56 -7.90 -1.77
CA VAL A 146 -14.33 -8.40 -2.90
C VAL A 146 -15.80 -8.05 -2.65
N ARG A 147 -16.33 -7.06 -3.37
CA ARG A 147 -17.69 -6.57 -3.19
C ARG A 147 -18.62 -7.30 -4.15
N LEU A 148 -19.65 -7.93 -3.61
CA LEU A 148 -20.56 -8.79 -4.37
C LEU A 148 -21.83 -8.02 -4.78
N LYS A 149 -22.44 -8.45 -5.88
CA LYS A 149 -23.70 -7.89 -6.39
C LYS A 149 -24.88 -8.06 -5.43
N CYS A 150 -24.81 -9.04 -4.52
CA CYS A 150 -25.81 -9.24 -3.48
C CYS A 150 -25.69 -8.24 -2.31
N GLY A 151 -24.64 -7.40 -2.30
CA GLY A 151 -24.37 -6.42 -1.24
C GLY A 151 -23.41 -6.88 -0.15
N ASP A 152 -22.97 -8.16 -0.18
CA ASP A 152 -21.97 -8.67 0.75
C ASP A 152 -20.56 -8.18 0.38
N ILE A 153 -19.73 -7.93 1.39
CA ILE A 153 -18.33 -7.49 1.23
C ILE A 153 -17.43 -8.52 1.88
N LEU A 154 -16.68 -9.23 1.06
CA LEU A 154 -15.76 -10.26 1.51
C LEU A 154 -14.35 -9.70 1.66
N PHE A 155 -13.64 -10.14 2.70
CA PHE A 155 -12.29 -9.69 2.99
C PHE A 155 -11.27 -10.75 2.64
N VAL A 156 -10.23 -10.33 1.90
CA VAL A 156 -9.12 -11.19 1.52
C VAL A 156 -7.90 -10.81 2.37
N PRO A 157 -7.33 -11.73 3.15
CA PRO A 157 -6.12 -11.43 3.90
C PRO A 157 -4.92 -11.36 2.95
N TYR A 158 -3.83 -10.76 3.41
CA TYR A 158 -2.61 -10.61 2.61
C TYR A 158 -2.07 -11.97 2.08
N SER A 159 -2.20 -13.05 2.84
CA SER A 159 -1.85 -14.41 2.38
C SER A 159 -2.64 -14.87 1.15
N GLY A 160 -3.87 -14.36 0.96
CA GLY A 160 -4.72 -14.61 -0.21
C GLY A 160 -4.54 -13.61 -1.35
N LYS A 161 -3.70 -12.57 -1.19
CA LYS A 161 -3.52 -11.50 -2.18
C LYS A 161 -3.02 -12.04 -3.52
N GLU A 162 -2.08 -12.99 -3.51
CA GLU A 162 -1.56 -13.60 -4.75
C GLU A 162 -2.66 -14.33 -5.54
N ALA A 163 -3.53 -15.09 -4.85
CA ALA A 163 -4.67 -15.76 -5.47
C ALA A 163 -5.65 -14.76 -6.08
N LEU A 164 -5.95 -13.68 -5.36
CA LEU A 164 -6.81 -12.61 -5.84
C LEU A 164 -6.22 -11.90 -7.07
N MET A 165 -4.92 -11.57 -7.05
CA MET A 165 -4.27 -10.89 -8.18
C MET A 165 -4.28 -11.74 -9.45
N ARG A 166 -4.04 -13.06 -9.34
CA ARG A 166 -4.19 -13.98 -10.47
C ARG A 166 -5.63 -13.99 -10.99
N PHE A 167 -6.60 -14.07 -10.09
CA PHE A 167 -8.02 -14.07 -10.45
C PHE A 167 -8.46 -12.78 -11.14
N ILE A 168 -8.02 -11.60 -10.65
CA ILE A 168 -8.25 -10.30 -11.29
C ILE A 168 -7.70 -10.30 -12.73
N ASN A 169 -6.43 -10.70 -12.88
CA ASN A 169 -5.75 -10.65 -14.17
C ASN A 169 -6.30 -11.67 -15.17
N GLN A 170 -6.78 -12.83 -14.73
CA GLN A 170 -7.42 -13.83 -15.59
C GLN A 170 -8.79 -13.38 -16.13
N ASN A 171 -9.52 -12.59 -15.34
CA ASN A 171 -10.92 -12.24 -15.62
C ASN A 171 -11.13 -10.77 -16.01
N ASP A 172 -10.06 -9.99 -16.15
CA ASP A 172 -10.11 -8.53 -16.45
C ASP A 172 -10.97 -7.72 -15.48
N LEU A 173 -10.97 -8.12 -14.22
CA LEU A 173 -11.82 -7.48 -13.23
C LEU A 173 -11.39 -6.04 -12.97
N GLN A 174 -12.38 -5.16 -12.87
CA GLN A 174 -12.17 -3.78 -12.51
C GLN A 174 -11.80 -3.68 -11.02
N VAL A 175 -10.69 -3.00 -10.75
CA VAL A 175 -10.32 -2.57 -9.40
C VAL A 175 -10.69 -1.11 -9.22
N VAL A 176 -11.38 -0.83 -8.12
CA VAL A 176 -11.87 0.50 -7.76
C VAL A 176 -11.36 0.83 -6.37
N ASN A 177 -10.68 1.97 -6.24
CA ASN A 177 -10.24 2.45 -4.94
C ASN A 177 -11.37 3.26 -4.29
N ARG A 178 -11.71 2.89 -3.05
CA ARG A 178 -12.75 3.56 -2.26
C ARG A 178 -12.18 4.13 -0.97
N SER A 179 -12.73 5.26 -0.53
CA SER A 179 -12.47 5.73 0.83
C SER A 179 -13.40 5.01 1.80
N SER A 180 -12.82 4.38 2.82
CA SER A 180 -13.57 3.67 3.86
C SER A 180 -14.21 4.64 4.85
N VAL A 181 -15.54 4.59 4.95
CA VAL A 181 -16.32 5.25 6.00
C VAL A 181 -15.98 4.68 7.37
N TRP A 182 -15.74 3.37 7.45
CA TRP A 182 -15.33 2.72 8.68
C TRP A 182 -13.98 3.21 9.17
N SER A 183 -13.02 3.43 8.28
CA SER A 183 -11.73 4.01 8.65
C SER A 183 -11.91 5.35 9.37
N ALA A 184 -12.62 6.30 8.77
CA ALA A 184 -12.89 7.59 9.40
C ALA A 184 -13.73 7.49 10.70
N LEU A 185 -14.67 6.54 10.78
CA LEU A 185 -15.46 6.33 12.00
C LEU A 185 -14.58 5.89 13.16
N LEU A 186 -13.54 5.12 12.87
CA LEU A 186 -12.68 4.48 13.85
C LEU A 186 -11.46 5.33 14.25
N ASP A 187 -11.17 6.43 13.55
CA ASP A 187 -10.08 7.36 13.87
C ASP A 187 -9.95 7.71 15.36
N PRO A 188 -11.04 7.97 16.14
CA PRO A 188 -10.89 8.30 17.57
C PRO A 188 -10.33 7.17 18.41
N PHE A 189 -10.34 5.92 17.93
CA PHE A 189 -9.85 4.73 18.64
C PHE A 189 -8.40 4.38 18.31
N LEU A 190 -7.75 5.15 17.43
CA LEU A 190 -6.31 5.06 17.18
C LEU A 190 -5.52 5.61 18.37
N ASP A 191 -4.28 5.17 18.52
CA ASP A 191 -3.31 5.74 19.46
C ASP A 191 -2.63 6.99 18.86
N THR A 192 -3.45 7.91 18.35
CA THR A 192 -3.03 9.18 17.75
C THR A 192 -3.96 10.31 18.16
N SER A 193 -3.44 11.53 18.13
CA SER A 193 -4.25 12.73 18.34
C SER A 193 -4.39 13.49 17.03
N GLU A 194 -5.60 13.95 16.76
CA GLU A 194 -5.93 14.73 15.58
C GLU A 194 -6.16 16.19 15.94
N SER A 195 -5.82 17.07 14.99
CA SER A 195 -6.11 18.49 15.16
C SER A 195 -7.61 18.76 15.05
N GLN A 196 -8.08 19.77 15.76
CA GLN A 196 -9.41 20.38 15.59
C GLN A 196 -9.87 20.47 14.13
N GLU A 197 -9.00 21.00 13.27
CA GLU A 197 -9.29 21.23 11.86
C GLU A 197 -9.45 19.92 11.07
N ALA A 198 -8.69 18.89 11.41
CA ALA A 198 -8.83 17.57 10.81
C ALA A 198 -10.16 16.92 11.20
N ILE A 199 -10.54 17.03 12.48
CA ILE A 199 -11.82 16.53 13.00
C ILE A 199 -13.00 17.23 12.31
N ASP A 200 -12.95 18.57 12.19
CA ASP A 200 -14.02 19.34 11.53
C ASP A 200 -14.12 18.98 10.03
N ARG A 201 -12.99 18.78 9.33
CA ARG A 201 -12.98 18.29 7.94
C ARG A 201 -13.59 16.91 7.80
N GLN A 202 -13.31 16.01 8.73
CA GLN A 202 -13.87 14.66 8.73
C GLN A 202 -15.39 14.69 8.90
N PHE A 203 -15.92 15.50 9.81
CA PHE A 203 -17.38 15.68 9.95
C PHE A 203 -18.02 16.36 8.74
N ALA A 204 -17.33 17.30 8.09
CA ALA A 204 -17.79 17.85 6.82
C ALA A 204 -17.84 16.79 5.72
N TRP A 205 -16.86 15.88 5.68
CA TRP A 205 -16.84 14.75 4.76
C TRP A 205 -17.99 13.77 5.05
N PHE A 206 -18.22 13.37 6.30
CA PHE A 206 -19.37 12.55 6.70
C PHE A 206 -20.70 13.18 6.25
N ALA A 207 -20.88 14.48 6.49
CA ALA A 207 -22.09 15.18 6.05
C ALA A 207 -22.24 15.16 4.52
N SER A 208 -21.14 15.27 3.76
CA SER A 208 -21.16 15.21 2.30
C SER A 208 -21.61 13.87 1.72
N ILE A 209 -21.48 12.77 2.50
CA ILE A 209 -21.94 11.43 2.13
C ILE A 209 -23.25 11.02 2.85
N GLY A 210 -23.92 11.98 3.49
CA GLY A 210 -25.23 11.78 4.12
C GLY A 210 -25.20 11.23 5.55
N LEU A 211 -24.05 11.26 6.23
CA LEU A 211 -23.92 10.88 7.63
C LEU A 211 -23.86 12.13 8.51
N ASP A 212 -24.93 12.39 9.25
CA ASP A 212 -24.94 13.48 10.22
C ASP A 212 -24.14 13.12 11.49
N ARG A 213 -23.82 14.15 12.28
CA ARG A 213 -23.01 13.99 13.48
C ARG A 213 -23.66 13.08 14.52
N ALA A 214 -24.98 13.11 14.65
CA ALA A 214 -25.71 12.27 15.61
C ALA A 214 -25.57 10.77 15.25
N THR A 215 -25.68 10.45 13.95
CA THR A 215 -25.49 9.10 13.42
C THR A 215 -24.05 8.62 13.61
N VAL A 216 -23.06 9.47 13.34
CA VAL A 216 -21.64 9.17 13.57
C VAL A 216 -21.37 8.89 15.05
N ASP A 217 -21.89 9.74 15.95
CA ASP A 217 -21.72 9.58 17.40
C ASP A 217 -22.39 8.28 17.90
N GLN A 218 -23.54 7.90 17.33
CA GLN A 218 -24.22 6.64 17.64
C GLN A 218 -23.37 5.43 17.24
N TRP A 219 -22.82 5.41 16.02
CA TRP A 219 -21.94 4.33 15.56
C TRP A 219 -20.70 4.21 16.45
N ARG A 220 -20.03 5.32 16.73
CA ARG A 220 -18.86 5.36 17.61
C ARG A 220 -19.19 4.87 19.02
N ARG A 221 -20.35 5.22 19.57
CA ARG A 221 -20.81 4.71 20.87
C ARG A 221 -21.08 3.21 20.87
N GLU A 222 -21.68 2.69 19.79
CA GLU A 222 -21.96 1.26 19.67
C GLU A 222 -20.68 0.41 19.58
N VAL A 223 -19.68 0.87 18.83
CA VAL A 223 -18.43 0.12 18.60
C VAL A 223 -17.35 0.39 19.64
N GLY A 224 -17.42 1.52 20.34
CA GLY A 224 -16.38 2.01 21.23
C GLY A 224 -15.86 0.99 22.26
N PRO A 225 -16.73 0.32 23.05
CA PRO A 225 -16.26 -0.68 24.00
C PRO A 225 -15.47 -1.83 23.37
N ALA A 226 -15.89 -2.29 22.19
CA ALA A 226 -15.20 -3.35 21.45
C ALA A 226 -13.88 -2.86 20.86
N MET A 227 -13.87 -1.68 20.26
CA MET A 227 -12.68 -1.10 19.61
C MET A 227 -11.60 -0.70 20.62
N ILE A 228 -11.98 -0.18 21.78
CA ILE A 228 -11.03 0.13 22.86
C ILE A 228 -10.38 -1.15 23.40
N ALA A 229 -11.17 -2.20 23.61
CA ALA A 229 -10.64 -3.50 24.02
C ALA A 229 -9.77 -4.15 22.94
N TYR A 230 -10.16 -4.00 21.67
CA TYR A 230 -9.44 -4.50 20.52
C TYR A 230 -8.09 -3.80 20.35
N ASN A 231 -8.02 -2.46 20.40
CA ASN A 231 -6.77 -1.74 20.17
C ASN A 231 -5.87 -1.67 21.42
N PHE A 232 -6.43 -1.24 22.56
CA PHE A 232 -5.66 -1.02 23.79
C PHE A 232 -5.58 -2.28 24.66
N GLY A 233 -6.66 -3.06 24.73
CA GLY A 233 -6.72 -4.27 25.56
C GLY A 233 -5.86 -5.42 25.01
N THR A 234 -5.57 -5.45 23.71
CA THR A 234 -4.66 -6.43 23.09
C THR A 234 -3.21 -5.96 23.01
N TYR A 235 -2.94 -4.71 23.39
CA TYR A 235 -1.66 -4.04 23.17
C TYR A 235 -1.27 -3.90 21.70
N LEU A 236 -2.25 -3.84 20.80
CA LEU A 236 -2.02 -3.55 19.40
C LEU A 236 -1.42 -2.16 19.21
N TRP A 237 -2.05 -1.14 19.82
CA TRP A 237 -1.63 0.26 19.77
C TRP A 237 -1.50 0.79 18.33
N GLU A 238 -2.50 0.47 17.52
CA GLU A 238 -2.59 0.91 16.14
C GLU A 238 -2.70 2.43 16.09
N TRP A 239 -1.83 3.04 15.29
CA TRP A 239 -1.68 4.49 15.16
C TRP A 239 -1.95 4.98 13.73
N VAL A 240 -2.00 4.07 12.75
CA VAL A 240 -2.20 4.39 11.33
C VAL A 240 -3.66 4.25 10.95
N SER A 241 -4.25 3.07 11.16
CA SER A 241 -5.57 2.77 10.59
C SER A 241 -6.25 1.58 11.26
N LEU A 242 -7.52 1.77 11.60
CA LEU A 242 -8.49 0.71 11.89
C LEU A 242 -9.59 0.81 10.82
N ASP A 243 -10.12 -0.31 10.34
CA ASP A 243 -11.08 -0.34 9.24
C ASP A 243 -12.22 -1.34 9.50
N PHE A 244 -13.07 -1.56 8.49
CA PHE A 244 -14.30 -2.33 8.58
C PHE A 244 -14.05 -3.77 9.03
N TYR A 245 -12.97 -4.40 8.58
CA TYR A 245 -12.63 -5.74 9.03
C TYR A 245 -12.37 -5.78 10.55
N ASP A 246 -11.64 -4.80 11.08
CA ASP A 246 -11.26 -4.74 12.49
C ASP A 246 -12.49 -4.61 13.39
N VAL A 247 -13.46 -3.78 13.00
CA VAL A 247 -14.70 -3.65 13.77
C VAL A 247 -15.56 -4.92 13.72
N LEU A 248 -15.57 -5.64 12.59
CA LEU A 248 -16.24 -6.94 12.50
C LEU A 248 -15.59 -7.95 13.44
N VAL A 249 -14.25 -8.02 13.46
CA VAL A 249 -13.50 -8.89 14.38
C VAL A 249 -13.81 -8.53 15.84
N ALA A 250 -13.71 -7.24 16.20
CA ALA A 250 -13.95 -6.75 17.55
C ALA A 250 -15.39 -7.06 18.02
N GLN A 251 -16.39 -6.75 17.20
CA GLN A 251 -17.80 -6.99 17.54
C GLN A 251 -18.16 -8.48 17.54
N HIS A 252 -17.57 -9.29 16.65
CA HIS A 252 -17.77 -10.75 16.65
C HIS A 252 -17.33 -11.38 17.96
N THR A 253 -16.25 -10.89 18.57
CA THR A 253 -15.81 -11.40 19.88
C THR A 253 -16.66 -10.91 21.05
N ARG A 254 -17.45 -9.85 20.88
CA ARG A 254 -18.25 -9.24 21.95
C ARG A 254 -19.71 -9.69 21.93
N LEU A 255 -20.34 -9.62 20.77
CA LEU A 255 -21.76 -9.86 20.58
C LEU A 255 -22.09 -11.36 20.58
N ASN A 256 -23.33 -11.70 20.90
CA ASN A 256 -23.87 -13.03 20.62
C ASN A 256 -24.25 -13.15 19.13
N GLN A 257 -24.56 -14.36 18.68
CA GLN A 257 -24.86 -14.65 17.27
C GLN A 257 -25.95 -13.73 16.67
N ALA A 258 -27.08 -13.55 17.37
CA ALA A 258 -28.17 -12.71 16.90
C ALA A 258 -27.77 -11.23 16.83
N GLY A 259 -27.09 -10.72 17.86
CA GLY A 259 -26.60 -9.34 17.89
C GLY A 259 -25.53 -9.08 16.83
N PHE A 260 -24.64 -10.02 16.58
CA PHE A 260 -23.64 -9.91 15.53
C PHE A 260 -24.27 -9.93 14.13
N THR A 261 -25.30 -10.75 13.91
CA THR A 261 -26.02 -10.81 12.63
C THR A 261 -26.70 -9.48 12.30
N ASP A 262 -27.35 -8.85 13.29
CA ASP A 262 -27.92 -7.51 13.14
C ASP A 262 -26.83 -6.46 12.85
N PHE A 263 -25.77 -6.44 13.67
CA PHE A 263 -24.65 -5.51 13.50
C PHE A 263 -24.01 -5.64 12.12
N TYR A 264 -23.72 -6.87 11.68
CA TYR A 264 -23.11 -7.17 10.39
C TYR A 264 -23.92 -6.59 9.24
N SER A 265 -25.24 -6.80 9.24
CA SER A 265 -26.14 -6.31 8.19
C SER A 265 -26.14 -4.78 8.09
N ARG A 266 -26.24 -4.09 9.23
CA ARG A 266 -26.19 -2.61 9.27
C ARG A 266 -24.81 -2.09 8.89
N ALA A 267 -23.76 -2.76 9.32
CA ALA A 267 -22.38 -2.35 9.05
C ALA A 267 -21.99 -2.53 7.58
N MET A 268 -22.50 -3.57 6.91
CA MET A 268 -22.39 -3.75 5.46
C MET A 268 -23.11 -2.64 4.71
N ALA A 269 -24.33 -2.28 5.12
CA ALA A 269 -25.07 -1.17 4.52
C ALA A 269 -24.32 0.17 4.66
N LEU A 270 -23.63 0.37 5.78
CA LEU A 270 -22.77 1.54 5.97
C LEU A 270 -21.55 1.51 5.04
N ALA A 271 -20.84 0.39 4.94
CA ALA A 271 -19.69 0.24 4.04
C ALA A 271 -20.07 0.34 2.54
N ALA A 272 -21.32 0.06 2.18
CA ALA A 272 -21.80 0.20 0.81
C ALA A 272 -21.81 1.65 0.32
N ILE A 273 -21.81 2.65 1.21
CA ILE A 273 -21.79 4.07 0.83
C ILE A 273 -20.38 4.61 0.56
N ASP A 274 -19.33 3.80 0.78
CA ASP A 274 -17.94 4.18 0.59
C ASP A 274 -17.74 4.86 -0.77
N PRO A 275 -17.40 6.17 -0.81
CA PRO A 275 -17.29 6.87 -2.08
C PRO A 275 -16.09 6.33 -2.86
N GLY A 276 -16.33 5.99 -4.13
CA GLY A 276 -15.25 5.74 -5.08
C GLY A 276 -14.50 7.05 -5.33
N TRP A 277 -13.17 6.99 -5.32
CA TRP A 277 -12.38 8.15 -5.71
C TRP A 277 -12.08 8.02 -7.19
N ASN A 278 -12.61 8.98 -7.97
CA ASN A 278 -12.48 8.99 -9.41
C ASN A 278 -11.04 9.35 -9.76
N CYS A 279 -10.14 8.37 -9.68
CA CYS A 279 -8.92 8.40 -10.45
C CYS A 279 -9.32 8.17 -11.90
N GLN A 280 -9.89 9.17 -12.57
CA GLN A 280 -9.77 9.21 -14.03
C GLN A 280 -8.27 9.02 -14.28
N TYR A 281 -7.91 7.93 -14.95
CA TYR A 281 -6.54 7.72 -15.39
C TYR A 281 -6.26 8.80 -16.43
N VAL A 282 -5.86 9.96 -15.92
CA VAL A 282 -5.11 10.94 -16.68
C VAL A 282 -3.69 10.42 -16.54
N PRO A 283 -3.05 9.93 -17.62
CA PRO A 283 -1.61 9.74 -17.62
C PRO A 283 -1.07 11.09 -17.14
N PRO A 284 -0.43 11.16 -15.97
CA PRO A 284 0.06 12.43 -15.48
C PRO A 284 0.98 12.99 -16.56
N GLU A 285 0.96 14.31 -16.74
CA GLU A 285 2.16 14.92 -17.33
C GLU A 285 3.32 14.39 -16.49
N LEU A 286 4.24 13.67 -17.15
CA LEU A 286 5.34 13.00 -16.47
C LEU A 286 5.97 14.06 -15.56
N PRO A 287 5.96 13.85 -14.23
CA PRO A 287 6.50 14.85 -13.33
C PRO A 287 7.95 15.12 -13.75
N PRO A 288 8.45 16.36 -13.63
CA PRO A 288 9.86 16.60 -13.86
C PRO A 288 10.66 15.61 -13.01
N THR A 289 11.67 15.00 -13.61
CA THR A 289 12.54 14.05 -12.92
C THR A 289 13.11 14.71 -11.69
N ASN A 290 12.88 14.12 -10.53
CA ASN A 290 13.45 14.57 -9.28
C ASN A 290 14.13 13.36 -8.65
N GLU A 291 15.46 13.39 -8.58
CA GLU A 291 16.30 12.30 -8.06
C GLU A 291 15.88 11.84 -6.63
N GLU A 292 15.06 12.65 -5.94
CA GLU A 292 14.41 12.32 -4.69
C GLU A 292 13.59 11.02 -4.70
N ARG A 293 12.97 10.55 -5.81
CA ARG A 293 12.14 9.32 -5.72
C ARG A 293 13.00 8.07 -5.69
N LEU A 294 14.08 8.00 -6.47
CA LEU A 294 15.06 6.93 -6.38
C LEU A 294 15.63 6.89 -4.96
N GLU A 295 16.07 8.03 -4.43
CA GLU A 295 16.63 8.11 -3.08
C GLU A 295 15.64 7.64 -2.01
N ARG A 296 14.37 8.07 -2.10
CA ARG A 296 13.30 7.64 -1.20
C ARG A 296 13.00 6.15 -1.34
N SER A 297 12.95 5.64 -2.57
CA SER A 297 12.67 4.23 -2.85
C SER A 297 13.77 3.32 -2.33
N LEU A 298 15.04 3.70 -2.53
CA LEU A 298 16.19 3.03 -1.92
C LEU A 298 16.08 3.06 -0.40
N PHE A 299 15.75 4.21 0.19
CA PHE A 299 15.60 4.31 1.64
C PHE A 299 14.51 3.38 2.18
N SER A 300 13.33 3.32 1.53
CA SER A 300 12.25 2.42 1.93
C SER A 300 12.64 0.95 1.86
N VAL A 301 13.28 0.51 0.76
CA VAL A 301 13.72 -0.88 0.63
C VAL A 301 14.81 -1.20 1.65
N LEU A 302 15.81 -0.33 1.82
CA LEU A 302 16.88 -0.54 2.78
C LEU A 302 16.35 -0.54 4.22
N LEU A 303 15.38 0.31 4.56
CA LEU A 303 14.79 0.31 5.89
C LEU A 303 14.14 -1.03 6.24
N ASP A 304 13.45 -1.63 5.28
CA ASP A 304 12.79 -2.94 5.38
C ASP A 304 13.79 -4.11 5.37
N TRP A 305 14.78 -4.07 4.48
CA TRP A 305 15.69 -5.20 4.26
C TRP A 305 16.94 -5.20 5.13
N TYR A 306 17.31 -4.06 5.74
CA TYR A 306 18.50 -4.04 6.58
C TYR A 306 18.27 -4.90 7.83
N PRO A 307 19.14 -5.89 8.10
CA PRO A 307 18.90 -6.84 9.17
C PRO A 307 18.78 -6.14 10.52
N ASP A 308 17.81 -6.58 11.32
CA ASP A 308 17.76 -6.24 12.73
C ASP A 308 18.87 -6.98 13.47
N GLU A 309 19.45 -6.32 14.47
CA GLU A 309 20.46 -6.97 15.30
C GLU A 309 19.83 -8.14 16.08
N LYS A 310 20.59 -9.23 16.21
CA LYS A 310 20.14 -10.38 16.99
C LYS A 310 19.91 -9.95 18.43
N ASP A 311 18.81 -10.45 19.00
CA ASP A 311 18.23 -10.15 20.31
C ASP A 311 19.13 -10.35 21.56
N GLY A 312 20.42 -10.63 21.38
CA GLY A 312 21.37 -11.03 22.42
C GLY A 312 22.12 -9.90 23.12
N ASP A 313 22.12 -8.66 22.60
CA ASP A 313 22.94 -7.56 23.16
C ASP A 313 22.08 -6.32 23.53
N ARG A 314 21.02 -6.55 24.30
CA ARG A 314 20.04 -5.51 24.72
C ARG A 314 20.57 -4.50 25.76
N LYS A 315 21.88 -4.25 25.85
CA LYS A 315 22.43 -3.30 26.83
C LYS A 315 22.36 -1.84 26.38
N ASP A 316 22.25 -1.56 25.07
CA ASP A 316 22.18 -0.18 24.55
C ASP A 316 21.33 -0.05 23.27
N PHE A 317 20.02 -0.22 23.41
CA PHE A 317 19.06 -0.16 22.29
C PHE A 317 19.14 1.13 21.46
N SER A 318 19.43 2.28 22.09
CA SER A 318 19.52 3.58 21.40
C SER A 318 20.72 3.62 20.47
N LYS A 319 21.90 3.21 20.97
CA LYS A 319 23.14 3.20 20.20
C LYS A 319 23.06 2.25 19.01
N HIS A 320 22.54 1.04 19.19
CA HIS A 320 22.36 0.08 18.11
C HIS A 320 21.43 0.60 17.00
N ARG A 321 20.36 1.30 17.38
CA ARG A 321 19.46 1.94 16.42
C ARG A 321 20.13 3.07 15.64
N GLU A 322 20.91 3.90 16.31
CA GLU A 322 21.69 4.98 15.66
C GLU A 322 22.71 4.39 14.67
N GLU A 323 23.44 3.35 15.08
CA GLU A 323 24.39 2.64 14.23
C GLU A 323 23.72 2.00 13.01
N ARG A 324 22.58 1.32 13.19
CA ARG A 324 21.77 0.78 12.08
C ARG A 324 21.34 1.88 11.12
N SER A 325 20.82 2.99 11.66
CA SER A 325 20.36 4.13 10.85
C SER A 325 21.51 4.78 10.07
N ALA A 326 22.70 4.89 10.67
CA ALA A 326 23.89 5.42 10.00
C ALA A 326 24.36 4.52 8.86
N LYS A 327 24.36 3.19 9.06
CA LYS A 327 24.72 2.22 8.01
C LYS A 327 23.74 2.25 6.84
N ILE A 328 22.43 2.29 7.11
CA ILE A 328 21.40 2.43 6.08
C ILE A 328 21.63 3.70 5.25
N LYS A 329 21.88 4.85 5.92
CA LYS A 329 22.14 6.13 5.22
C LYS A 329 23.39 6.06 4.35
N CYS A 330 24.47 5.46 4.84
CA CYS A 330 25.71 5.30 4.09
C CYS A 330 25.53 4.42 2.86
N LEU A 331 24.90 3.25 3.00
CA LEU A 331 24.64 2.35 1.89
C LEU A 331 23.69 2.97 0.86
N LYS A 332 22.65 3.67 1.33
CA LYS A 332 21.75 4.43 0.45
C LYS A 332 22.52 5.43 -0.41
N GLN A 333 23.41 6.22 0.21
CA GLN A 333 24.21 7.21 -0.50
C GLN A 333 25.10 6.56 -1.56
N GLN A 334 25.80 5.47 -1.19
CA GLN A 334 26.65 4.73 -2.12
C GLN A 334 25.86 4.17 -3.30
N LEU A 335 24.75 3.46 -3.05
CA LEU A 335 23.93 2.87 -4.11
C LEU A 335 23.32 3.94 -5.01
N PHE A 336 22.88 5.05 -4.44
CA PHE A 336 22.35 6.17 -5.20
C PHE A 336 23.41 6.72 -6.15
N GLU A 337 24.65 6.96 -5.69
CA GLU A 337 25.76 7.42 -6.54
C GLU A 337 26.10 6.42 -7.66
N GLU A 338 26.22 5.13 -7.32
CA GLU A 338 26.54 4.08 -8.29
C GLU A 338 25.46 3.94 -9.38
N LEU A 339 24.18 3.91 -8.99
CA LEU A 339 23.05 3.82 -9.92
C LEU A 339 22.93 5.09 -10.75
N SER A 340 23.10 6.27 -10.15
CA SER A 340 23.03 7.55 -10.87
C SER A 340 24.10 7.63 -11.95
N LEU A 341 25.33 7.18 -11.64
CA LEU A 341 26.41 7.09 -12.63
C LEU A 341 26.07 6.10 -13.76
N ALA A 342 25.55 4.92 -13.42
CA ALA A 342 25.16 3.91 -14.41
C ALA A 342 24.05 4.40 -15.34
N TYR A 343 23.04 5.09 -14.83
CA TYR A 343 21.95 5.65 -15.62
C TYR A 343 22.30 6.96 -16.35
N SER A 344 23.49 7.52 -16.11
CA SER A 344 23.97 8.75 -16.75
C SER A 344 25.01 8.50 -17.87
N GLU A 345 25.20 7.24 -18.28
CA GLU A 345 26.13 6.92 -19.36
C GLU A 345 25.77 7.63 -20.67
N PRO A 346 26.74 8.18 -21.43
CA PRO A 346 26.45 9.07 -22.56
C PRO A 346 25.63 8.49 -23.71
N HIS A 347 25.59 7.16 -23.85
CA HIS A 347 24.82 6.47 -24.89
C HIS A 347 23.34 6.25 -24.50
N ARG A 348 22.97 6.50 -23.24
CA ARG A 348 21.58 6.38 -22.75
C ARG A 348 20.83 7.67 -23.08
N HIS A 349 19.74 7.51 -23.81
CA HIS A 349 18.84 8.62 -24.14
C HIS A 349 17.45 8.40 -23.57
N TYR A 350 16.95 7.16 -23.63
CA TYR A 350 15.70 6.75 -23.00
C TYR A 350 15.96 6.09 -21.64
N HIS A 351 16.87 5.11 -21.59
CA HIS A 351 17.16 4.29 -20.40
C HIS A 351 18.05 5.04 -19.39
N THR A 352 17.57 6.20 -18.97
CA THR A 352 18.22 7.15 -18.05
C THR A 352 17.54 7.10 -16.68
N LEU A 353 18.01 7.92 -15.73
CA LEU A 353 17.35 8.05 -14.42
C LEU A 353 15.89 8.48 -14.56
N ALA A 354 15.55 9.22 -15.62
CA ALA A 354 14.17 9.61 -15.91
C ALA A 354 13.22 8.42 -16.07
N HIS A 355 13.66 7.36 -16.77
CA HIS A 355 12.90 6.12 -16.96
C HIS A 355 12.57 5.46 -15.62
N ILE A 356 13.56 5.36 -14.73
CA ILE A 356 13.39 4.76 -13.40
C ILE A 356 12.47 5.59 -12.51
N GLU A 357 12.64 6.91 -12.52
CA GLU A 357 11.79 7.85 -11.78
C GLU A 357 10.31 7.74 -12.19
N ILE A 358 10.05 7.59 -13.49
CA ILE A 358 8.70 7.37 -14.02
C ILE A 358 8.15 6.02 -13.56
N GLY A 359 8.94 4.95 -13.68
CA GLY A 359 8.54 3.62 -13.22
C GLY A 359 8.19 3.61 -11.73
N LEU A 360 9.05 4.19 -10.89
CA LEU A 360 8.83 4.30 -9.45
C LEU A 360 7.58 5.12 -9.12
N PHE A 361 7.36 6.21 -9.85
CA PHE A 361 6.15 7.01 -9.70
C PHE A 361 4.88 6.22 -10.06
N LEU A 362 4.91 5.40 -11.11
CA LEU A 362 3.79 4.52 -11.47
C LEU A 362 3.57 3.45 -10.40
N LEU A 363 4.65 2.82 -9.91
CA LEU A 363 4.57 1.84 -8.81
C LEU A 363 4.01 2.47 -7.53
N GLU A 364 4.34 3.71 -7.20
CA GLU A 364 3.76 4.42 -6.06
C GLU A 364 2.25 4.66 -6.19
N ARG A 365 1.74 4.80 -7.42
CA ARG A 365 0.29 4.96 -7.66
C ARG A 365 -0.44 3.62 -7.62
N ASP A 366 0.24 2.57 -8.03
CA ASP A 366 -0.32 1.24 -8.22
C ASP A 366 0.21 0.23 -7.18
N TRP A 367 0.77 0.71 -6.06
CA TRP A 367 1.42 -0.12 -5.04
C TRP A 367 0.49 -1.20 -4.47
N ASP A 368 -0.82 -0.91 -4.42
CA ASP A 368 -1.89 -1.83 -4.03
C ASP A 368 -1.90 -3.13 -4.88
N TYR A 369 -1.44 -3.08 -6.13
CA TYR A 369 -1.33 -4.24 -7.03
C TYR A 369 -0.12 -5.12 -6.73
N ALA A 370 0.94 -4.57 -6.12
CA ALA A 370 2.13 -5.34 -5.80
C ALA A 370 1.85 -6.28 -4.63
N ILE A 371 2.18 -7.55 -4.79
CA ILE A 371 2.18 -8.50 -3.68
C ILE A 371 3.40 -8.19 -2.83
N ARG A 372 4.60 -8.17 -3.41
CA ARG A 372 5.87 -7.89 -2.71
C ARG A 372 6.45 -6.56 -3.16
N LEU A 373 5.89 -5.47 -2.64
CA LEU A 373 6.20 -4.09 -3.08
C LEU A 373 7.71 -3.78 -3.12
N ASN A 374 8.46 -4.12 -2.07
CA ASN A 374 9.90 -3.82 -2.02
C ASN A 374 10.72 -4.68 -3.00
N GLU A 375 10.30 -5.91 -3.29
CA GLU A 375 10.96 -6.75 -4.31
C GLU A 375 10.70 -6.19 -5.72
N VAL A 376 9.47 -5.79 -6.03
CA VAL A 376 9.11 -5.14 -7.31
C VAL A 376 9.88 -3.82 -7.46
N ARG A 377 9.91 -3.00 -6.40
CA ARG A 377 10.64 -1.74 -6.37
C ARG A 377 12.13 -1.94 -6.62
N TRP A 378 12.74 -2.96 -6.00
CA TRP A 378 14.14 -3.27 -6.18
C TRP A 378 14.44 -3.78 -7.59
N ALA A 379 13.61 -4.68 -8.13
CA ALA A 379 13.74 -5.14 -9.50
C ALA A 379 13.61 -3.98 -10.50
N LEU A 380 12.66 -3.06 -10.27
CA LEU A 380 12.46 -1.88 -11.12
C LEU A 380 13.66 -0.92 -11.08
N ILE A 381 14.29 -0.71 -9.91
CA ILE A 381 15.50 0.12 -9.80
C ILE A 381 16.67 -0.47 -10.58
N PHE A 382 16.80 -1.80 -10.60
CA PHE A 382 17.97 -2.48 -11.14
C PHE A 382 17.83 -2.99 -12.57
N HIS A 383 16.61 -3.13 -13.14
CA HIS A 383 16.41 -3.88 -14.38
C HIS A 383 17.31 -3.43 -15.55
N ASP A 384 17.50 -2.13 -15.72
CA ASP A 384 18.35 -1.51 -16.74
C ASP A 384 19.63 -0.87 -16.17
N ALA A 385 20.03 -1.26 -14.95
CA ALA A 385 21.22 -0.71 -14.30
C ALA A 385 22.48 -0.98 -15.13
N ILE A 386 22.53 -2.11 -15.85
CA ILE A 386 23.50 -2.36 -16.91
C ILE A 386 22.76 -2.33 -18.25
N TYR A 387 23.16 -1.43 -19.16
CA TYR A 387 22.53 -1.29 -20.47
C TYR A 387 23.57 -0.91 -21.53
N ASP A 388 23.72 -1.78 -22.52
CA ASP A 388 24.43 -1.51 -23.76
C ASP A 388 23.58 -2.11 -24.90
N PRO A 389 23.08 -1.29 -25.84
CA PRO A 389 22.24 -1.75 -26.95
C PRO A 389 22.88 -2.83 -27.84
N GLN A 390 24.20 -3.02 -27.77
CA GLN A 390 24.93 -4.04 -28.53
C GLN A 390 25.08 -5.38 -27.80
N ARG A 391 24.68 -5.45 -26.52
CA ARG A 391 24.78 -6.65 -25.68
C ARG A 391 23.46 -7.42 -25.62
N GLN A 392 23.55 -8.69 -25.24
CA GLN A 392 22.40 -9.59 -25.05
C GLN A 392 22.27 -10.10 -23.61
N ASP A 393 23.14 -9.64 -22.70
CA ASP A 393 23.21 -10.10 -21.31
C ASP A 393 22.98 -8.96 -20.31
N ASN A 394 22.38 -7.85 -20.74
CA ASN A 394 22.14 -6.66 -19.91
C ASN A 394 21.31 -7.03 -18.66
N GLU A 395 20.15 -7.64 -18.85
CA GLU A 395 19.22 -8.03 -17.78
C GLU A 395 19.87 -9.03 -16.83
N PHE A 396 20.66 -9.97 -17.36
CA PHE A 396 21.42 -10.92 -16.53
C PHE A 396 22.42 -10.20 -15.63
N ARG A 397 23.17 -9.24 -16.17
CA ARG A 397 24.19 -8.49 -15.41
C ARG A 397 23.55 -7.51 -14.42
N SER A 398 22.45 -6.88 -14.78
CA SER A 398 21.59 -6.09 -13.91
C SER A 398 21.08 -6.91 -12.73
N ALA A 399 20.57 -8.12 -13.01
CA ALA A 399 20.07 -9.01 -11.97
C ALA A 399 21.18 -9.52 -11.04
N ASP A 400 22.35 -9.85 -11.59
CA ASP A 400 23.52 -10.21 -10.79
C ASP A 400 23.97 -9.07 -9.87
N TRP A 401 23.87 -7.81 -10.33
CA TRP A 401 24.14 -6.66 -9.47
C TRP A 401 23.14 -6.56 -8.32
N ALA A 402 21.84 -6.61 -8.62
CA ALA A 402 20.79 -6.59 -7.61
C ALA A 402 20.99 -7.70 -6.55
N CYS A 403 21.28 -8.93 -7.00
CA CYS A 403 21.49 -10.07 -6.11
C CYS A 403 22.76 -9.94 -5.24
N ARG A 404 23.84 -9.33 -5.74
CA ARG A 404 25.04 -9.04 -4.93
C ARG A 404 24.71 -8.11 -3.77
N VAL A 405 24.02 -7.01 -4.04
CA VAL A 405 23.62 -6.05 -2.99
C VAL A 405 22.65 -6.70 -1.99
N MET A 406 21.69 -7.49 -2.47
CA MET A 406 20.79 -8.26 -1.59
C MET A 406 21.54 -9.26 -0.70
N ALA A 407 22.62 -9.87 -1.18
CA ALA A 407 23.45 -10.77 -0.38
C ALA A 407 24.19 -10.01 0.73
N GLU A 408 24.68 -8.79 0.46
CA GLU A 408 25.27 -7.90 1.47
C GLU A 408 24.26 -7.47 2.54
N LEU A 409 22.98 -7.34 2.17
CA LEU A 409 21.84 -7.10 3.08
C LEU A 409 21.35 -8.38 3.79
N GLY A 410 21.99 -9.53 3.54
CA GLY A 410 21.63 -10.80 4.16
C GLY A 410 20.23 -11.30 3.79
N ARG A 411 19.74 -10.98 2.57
CA ARG A 411 18.45 -11.50 2.06
C ARG A 411 18.53 -12.98 1.69
N SER A 412 17.40 -13.66 1.82
CA SER A 412 17.27 -15.09 1.54
C SER A 412 17.51 -15.41 0.06
N GLU A 413 17.87 -16.66 -0.25
CA GLU A 413 17.99 -17.10 -1.64
C GLU A 413 16.65 -17.04 -2.37
N GLU A 414 15.54 -17.24 -1.65
CA GLU A 414 14.19 -17.16 -2.19
C GLU A 414 13.82 -15.74 -2.61
N GLU A 415 14.13 -14.71 -1.80
CA GLU A 415 13.95 -13.30 -2.17
C GLU A 415 14.81 -12.92 -3.38
N LYS A 416 16.10 -13.31 -3.36
CA LYS A 416 17.00 -13.05 -4.49
C LYS A 416 16.52 -13.72 -5.78
N ALA A 417 16.03 -14.96 -5.70
CA ALA A 417 15.50 -15.67 -6.85
C ALA A 417 14.28 -14.96 -7.47
N ARG A 418 13.37 -14.42 -6.65
CA ARG A 418 12.20 -13.67 -7.14
C ARG A 418 12.59 -12.37 -7.82
N VAL A 419 13.43 -11.55 -7.18
CA VAL A 419 13.94 -10.31 -7.80
C VAL A 419 14.69 -10.60 -9.09
N ARG A 420 15.55 -11.62 -9.09
CA ARG A 420 16.29 -12.04 -10.28
C ARG A 420 15.36 -12.46 -11.42
N ALA A 421 14.31 -13.22 -11.11
CA ALA A 421 13.30 -13.63 -12.10
C ALA A 421 12.57 -12.41 -12.69
N MET A 422 12.18 -11.44 -11.84
CA MET A 422 11.55 -10.21 -12.29
C MET A 422 12.43 -9.38 -13.23
N ILE A 423 13.72 -9.21 -12.89
CA ILE A 423 14.66 -8.49 -13.77
C ILE A 423 14.86 -9.25 -15.09
N LEU A 424 15.02 -10.57 -15.05
CA LEU A 424 15.18 -11.34 -16.30
C LEU A 424 13.94 -11.31 -17.19
N ALA A 425 12.75 -11.16 -16.60
CA ALA A 425 11.52 -11.06 -17.36
C ALA A 425 11.47 -9.79 -18.24
N THR A 426 12.19 -8.71 -17.89
CA THR A 426 12.21 -7.45 -18.67
C THR A 426 12.91 -7.58 -20.02
N ALA A 427 13.52 -8.73 -20.32
CA ALA A 427 13.93 -9.05 -21.68
C ALA A 427 12.72 -9.29 -22.63
N HIS A 428 11.49 -9.34 -22.10
CA HIS A 428 10.22 -9.45 -22.85
C HIS A 428 10.12 -10.67 -23.77
N THR A 429 10.84 -11.75 -23.43
CA THR A 429 10.94 -12.98 -24.24
C THR A 429 9.86 -14.03 -23.96
N GLY A 430 9.04 -13.84 -22.92
CA GLY A 430 8.01 -14.79 -22.52
C GLY A 430 6.88 -14.16 -21.70
N GLU A 431 5.93 -14.98 -21.29
CA GLU A 431 4.83 -14.57 -20.41
C GLU A 431 5.32 -14.48 -18.94
N PRO A 432 4.83 -13.50 -18.15
CA PRO A 432 5.14 -13.42 -16.74
C PRO A 432 4.58 -14.64 -15.98
N GLN A 433 5.35 -15.13 -15.03
CA GLN A 433 5.01 -16.29 -14.21
C GLN A 433 4.30 -15.91 -12.91
N THR A 434 4.45 -14.65 -12.48
CA THR A 434 3.85 -14.13 -11.24
C THR A 434 3.11 -12.82 -11.47
N PRO A 435 2.15 -12.45 -10.61
CA PRO A 435 1.50 -11.14 -10.71
C PRO A 435 2.45 -9.96 -10.53
N ASP A 436 3.51 -10.11 -9.72
CA ASP A 436 4.54 -9.09 -9.52
C ASP A 436 5.41 -8.90 -10.78
N GLU A 437 5.78 -9.99 -11.47
CA GLU A 437 6.40 -9.92 -12.80
C GLU A 437 5.47 -9.21 -13.79
N ALA A 438 4.20 -9.59 -13.85
CA ALA A 438 3.22 -8.96 -14.74
C ALA A 438 3.10 -7.45 -14.49
N LEU A 439 3.07 -7.02 -13.22
CA LEU A 439 3.03 -5.61 -12.85
C LEU A 439 4.30 -4.87 -13.28
N LEU A 440 5.48 -5.45 -13.04
CA LEU A 440 6.75 -4.84 -13.41
C LEU A 440 6.90 -4.67 -14.92
N LEU A 441 6.57 -5.70 -15.71
CA LEU A 441 6.62 -5.63 -17.18
C LEU A 441 5.64 -4.59 -17.73
N ASP A 442 4.46 -4.48 -17.13
CA ASP A 442 3.47 -3.50 -17.55
C ASP A 442 3.88 -2.06 -17.22
N ILE A 443 4.54 -1.85 -16.07
CA ILE A 443 5.12 -0.55 -15.71
C ILE A 443 6.22 -0.18 -16.71
N ASP A 444 7.13 -1.11 -17.01
CA ASP A 444 8.22 -0.91 -17.96
C ASP A 444 7.70 -0.59 -19.39
N LEU A 445 6.68 -1.33 -19.85
CA LEU A 445 6.04 -1.12 -21.15
C LEU A 445 4.98 0.00 -21.17
N SER A 446 4.73 0.67 -20.06
CA SER A 446 3.64 1.65 -19.94
C SER A 446 3.79 2.83 -20.91
N ILE A 447 5.03 3.18 -21.26
CA ILE A 447 5.36 4.24 -22.23
C ILE A 447 4.73 4.00 -23.61
N LEU A 448 4.53 2.74 -24.00
CA LEU A 448 3.93 2.39 -25.28
C LEU A 448 2.46 2.83 -25.36
N GLY A 449 1.77 2.87 -24.21
CA GLY A 449 0.39 3.32 -24.08
C GLY A 449 0.24 4.79 -23.65
N ALA A 450 1.32 5.57 -23.68
CA ALA A 450 1.30 7.00 -23.35
C ALA A 450 0.59 7.83 -24.43
N LYS A 451 0.37 9.13 -24.15
CA LYS A 451 -0.12 10.09 -25.16
C LYS A 451 0.83 10.14 -26.36
N GLU A 452 0.28 10.47 -27.54
CA GLU A 452 1.01 10.44 -28.81
C GLU A 452 2.32 11.23 -28.77
N GLU A 453 2.32 12.43 -28.17
CA GLU A 453 3.51 13.28 -28.09
C GLU A 453 4.61 12.66 -27.23
N THR A 454 4.23 12.06 -26.11
CA THR A 454 5.16 11.36 -25.21
C THR A 454 5.72 10.10 -25.87
N PHE A 455 4.87 9.34 -26.58
CA PHE A 455 5.29 8.16 -27.32
C PHE A 455 6.22 8.51 -28.50
N ALA A 456 5.97 9.63 -29.20
CA ALA A 456 6.85 10.10 -30.27
C ALA A 456 8.24 10.51 -29.75
N GLU A 457 8.30 11.15 -28.58
CA GLU A 457 9.58 11.47 -27.94
C GLU A 457 10.31 10.19 -27.50
N TYR A 458 9.60 9.22 -26.94
CA TYR A 458 10.14 7.89 -26.65
C TYR A 458 10.78 7.25 -27.90
N GLU A 459 10.09 7.22 -29.04
CA GLU A 459 10.65 6.67 -30.29
C GLU A 459 11.94 7.39 -30.71
N ARG A 460 11.98 8.73 -30.56
CA ARG A 460 13.17 9.53 -30.87
C ARG A 460 14.33 9.21 -29.95
N LEU A 461 14.09 9.06 -28.64
CA LEU A 461 15.10 8.72 -27.66
C LEU A 461 15.64 7.31 -27.88
N ILE A 462 14.77 6.34 -28.16
CA ILE A 462 15.19 4.98 -28.53
C ILE A 462 16.02 5.00 -29.80
N HIS A 463 15.60 5.70 -30.86
CA HIS A 463 16.41 5.82 -32.09
C HIS A 463 17.80 6.39 -31.81
N ALA A 464 17.92 7.35 -30.90
CA ALA A 464 19.21 7.93 -30.51
C ALA A 464 20.16 6.88 -29.89
N GLU A 465 19.66 5.95 -29.07
CA GLU A 465 20.48 4.87 -28.48
C GLU A 465 21.00 3.86 -29.51
N TYR A 466 20.32 3.76 -30.66
CA TYR A 466 20.68 2.86 -31.75
C TYR A 466 21.37 3.59 -32.93
N GLN A 467 21.89 4.81 -32.74
CA GLN A 467 22.59 5.57 -33.78
C GLN A 467 23.83 4.88 -34.38
N TRP A 468 24.36 3.86 -33.71
CA TRP A 468 25.44 3.02 -34.23
C TRP A 468 24.97 2.08 -35.36
N MET A 469 23.65 1.85 -35.51
CA MET A 469 23.07 1.11 -36.62
C MET A 469 22.87 2.01 -37.84
N THR A 470 22.97 1.45 -39.05
CA THR A 470 22.46 2.13 -40.25
C THR A 470 20.94 2.30 -40.16
N GLU A 471 20.40 3.39 -40.71
CA GLU A 471 18.96 3.68 -40.67
C GLU A 471 18.09 2.52 -41.16
N ASN A 472 18.46 1.88 -42.27
CA ASN A 472 17.73 0.71 -42.81
C ASN A 472 17.77 -0.51 -41.87
N ALA A 473 18.87 -0.72 -41.15
CA ALA A 473 18.98 -1.80 -40.18
C ALA A 473 18.13 -1.52 -38.95
N TYR A 474 18.18 -0.29 -38.41
CA TYR A 474 17.36 0.14 -37.30
C TYR A 474 15.87 -0.02 -37.61
N ARG A 475 15.41 0.53 -38.76
CA ARG A 475 13.99 0.46 -39.15
C ARG A 475 13.50 -0.97 -39.26
N ARG A 476 14.27 -1.88 -39.87
CA ARG A 476 13.89 -3.30 -39.96
C ARG A 476 13.76 -3.93 -38.57
N ALA A 477 14.73 -3.73 -37.69
CA ALA A 477 14.70 -4.24 -36.33
C ALA A 477 13.52 -3.65 -35.53
N ARG A 478 13.27 -2.35 -35.64
CA ARG A 478 12.17 -1.68 -34.94
C ARG A 478 10.80 -2.16 -35.42
N VAL A 479 10.63 -2.37 -36.73
CA VAL A 479 9.41 -2.99 -37.29
C VAL A 479 9.18 -4.40 -36.76
N GLU A 480 10.25 -5.18 -36.57
CA GLU A 480 10.14 -6.52 -36.01
C GLU A 480 9.70 -6.48 -34.53
N VAL A 481 10.33 -5.64 -33.71
CA VAL A 481 9.97 -5.44 -32.29
C VAL A 481 8.53 -4.97 -32.14
N LEU A 482 8.16 -3.87 -32.79
CA LEU A 482 6.80 -3.33 -32.71
C LEU A 482 5.76 -4.29 -33.31
N GLY A 483 6.11 -4.96 -34.41
CA GLY A 483 5.28 -5.97 -35.05
C GLY A 483 5.11 -7.26 -34.24
N ALA A 484 5.97 -7.53 -33.25
CA ALA A 484 5.78 -8.64 -32.32
C ALA A 484 4.66 -8.35 -31.31
N PHE A 485 4.53 -7.10 -30.85
CA PHE A 485 3.46 -6.70 -29.94
C PHE A 485 2.07 -6.79 -30.59
N THR A 486 1.94 -6.46 -31.88
CA THR A 486 0.63 -6.53 -32.58
C THR A 486 0.09 -7.95 -32.71
N LYS A 487 0.97 -8.96 -32.60
CA LYS A 487 0.57 -10.38 -32.60
C LYS A 487 0.00 -10.85 -31.26
N ARG A 488 0.22 -10.09 -30.18
CA ARG A 488 -0.31 -10.43 -28.85
C ARG A 488 -1.78 -10.05 -28.76
N GLN A 489 -2.60 -10.97 -28.22
CA GLN A 489 -4.00 -10.67 -27.93
C GLN A 489 -4.13 -9.54 -26.90
N ARG A 490 -3.19 -9.49 -25.95
CA ARG A 490 -3.06 -8.47 -24.91
C ARG A 490 -1.60 -8.06 -24.84
N ILE A 491 -1.32 -6.77 -24.92
CA ILE A 491 0.05 -6.26 -24.77
C ILE A 491 0.40 -6.17 -23.28
N TYR A 492 -0.56 -5.74 -22.46
CA TYR A 492 -0.41 -5.66 -21.01
C TYR A 492 -0.96 -6.90 -20.27
N HIS A 493 -0.26 -7.32 -19.22
CA HIS A 493 -0.51 -8.56 -18.48
C HIS A 493 -1.42 -8.40 -17.27
N THR A 494 -1.50 -7.21 -16.68
CA THR A 494 -2.42 -6.86 -15.59
C THR A 494 -3.74 -6.32 -16.12
N ALA A 495 -4.83 -6.59 -15.39
CA ALA A 495 -6.14 -5.99 -15.74
C ALA A 495 -6.08 -4.46 -15.71
N LEU A 496 -5.28 -3.90 -14.80
CA LEU A 496 -5.05 -2.47 -14.63
C LEU A 496 -4.53 -1.79 -15.90
N TYR A 497 -3.39 -2.26 -16.42
CA TYR A 497 -2.75 -1.64 -17.57
C TYR A 497 -3.47 -1.96 -18.87
N ARG A 498 -4.18 -3.10 -18.95
CA ARG A 498 -5.09 -3.34 -20.09
C ARG A 498 -6.19 -2.29 -20.18
N GLN A 499 -6.84 -1.98 -19.06
CA GLN A 499 -7.91 -0.97 -19.03
C GLN A 499 -7.38 0.44 -19.33
N ARG A 500 -6.16 0.76 -18.88
CA ARG A 500 -5.56 2.09 -19.01
C ARG A 500 -4.89 2.36 -20.36
N CYS A 501 -4.22 1.35 -20.92
CA CYS A 501 -3.20 1.55 -21.94
C CYS A 501 -3.44 0.75 -23.23
N GLU A 502 -4.18 -0.37 -23.21
CA GLU A 502 -4.28 -1.33 -24.34
C GLU A 502 -4.80 -0.68 -25.63
N GLN A 503 -5.78 0.22 -25.53
CA GLN A 503 -6.30 0.93 -26.70
C GLN A 503 -5.26 1.89 -27.29
N THR A 504 -4.64 2.70 -26.43
CA THR A 504 -3.66 3.73 -26.84
C THR A 504 -2.40 3.09 -27.42
N VAL A 505 -1.90 2.00 -26.81
CA VAL A 505 -0.69 1.32 -27.30
C VAL A 505 -0.88 0.76 -28.71
N ARG A 506 -2.07 0.25 -29.04
CA ARG A 506 -2.34 -0.27 -30.39
C ARG A 506 -2.31 0.84 -31.43
N LEU A 507 -2.92 2.00 -31.13
CA LEU A 507 -2.88 3.17 -32.01
C LEU A 507 -1.45 3.69 -32.20
N ASN A 508 -0.68 3.78 -31.11
CA ASN A 508 0.71 4.23 -31.13
C ASN A 508 1.60 3.31 -31.97
N ILE A 509 1.50 1.98 -31.75
CA ILE A 509 2.28 0.97 -32.47
C ILE A 509 1.91 0.95 -33.96
N ASP A 510 0.62 0.97 -34.31
CA ASP A 510 0.18 0.97 -35.70
C ASP A 510 0.69 2.21 -36.45
N SER A 511 0.58 3.38 -35.81
CA SER A 511 1.08 4.64 -36.36
C SER A 511 2.60 4.64 -36.55
N ALA A 512 3.35 4.06 -35.59
CA ALA A 512 4.80 3.91 -35.71
C ALA A 512 5.19 2.95 -36.84
N LEU A 513 4.49 1.82 -36.98
CA LEU A 513 4.73 0.86 -38.06
C LEU A 513 4.48 1.48 -39.44
N ASP A 514 3.44 2.29 -39.60
CA ASP A 514 3.15 2.98 -40.87
C ASP A 514 4.26 3.98 -41.24
N ARG A 515 4.75 4.76 -40.28
CA ARG A 515 5.92 5.66 -40.48
C ARG A 515 7.18 4.87 -40.85
N LEU A 516 7.48 3.81 -40.11
CA LEU A 516 8.66 2.99 -40.34
C LEU A 516 8.64 2.22 -41.67
N ARG A 517 7.46 1.94 -42.24
CA ARG A 517 7.31 1.26 -43.54
C ARG A 517 7.25 2.22 -44.73
N SER A 518 6.61 3.39 -44.57
CA SER A 518 6.38 4.34 -45.67
C SER A 518 7.64 5.02 -46.20
N VAL A 519 8.67 5.22 -45.37
CA VAL A 519 9.93 5.89 -45.79
C VAL A 519 10.89 4.94 -46.55
N ALA A 520 10.42 3.76 -46.99
CA ALA A 520 11.28 2.71 -47.59
C ALA A 520 11.46 2.83 -49.12
N THR A 521 10.97 3.91 -49.72
CA THR A 521 11.26 4.26 -51.12
C THR A 521 12.19 5.46 -51.16
N ASP A 522 13.50 5.20 -51.28
CA ASP A 522 14.45 5.96 -52.10
C ASP A 522 15.74 5.15 -52.30
#